data_AF-A0A4R1BJ31-F1
#
_entry.id   AF-A0A4R1BJ31-F1
#
_cell.length_a   1.000
_cell.length_b   1.000
_cell.length_c   1.000
_cell.angle_alpha   90.00
_cell.angle_beta   90.00
_cell.angle_gamma   90.00
#
_symmetry.space_group_name_H-M   'P 1'
#
loop_
_entity.id
_entity.type
_entity.pdbx_description
1 polymer ?
#
loop_
_entity_poly.entity_id
_entity_poly.type
_entity_poly.pdbx_seq_one_letter_code
_entity_poly.pdbx_strand_id
1 'polypeptide(L)'
;MNPTPAAASPVTDPVTRRPLDYACDTLVLGIGNLLWSDEGFGIRALEALHAQWRFGPQVHLLDGGTQGLYLLPYVEGCRRLLVLDAVDYGLAPGSVNVVRDDDVPAFMGAKKMSLHQTGFQEVLAVAGLRGWRPEAVALVGVQPAMLEDYGGSLTDTVKGVLPAAVAAALGLLAEWGVAAEPRTAPPAADERITLASLDIVPYEAERPSAEAAWRLGDARFLNEGVA
;
A
#
# COMPACT_ATOMS: atom_id res chain seq x y z
N MET A 1 24.30 -10.54 64.34
CA MET A 1 23.18 -10.62 63.38
C MET A 1 23.45 -9.58 62.30
N ASN A 2 23.85 -10.00 61.10
CA ASN A 2 24.00 -9.07 59.98
C ASN A 2 22.63 -8.77 59.39
N PRO A 3 22.31 -7.51 59.07
CA PRO A 3 21.04 -7.19 58.43
C PRO A 3 21.04 -7.72 57.00
N THR A 4 19.98 -8.44 56.65
CA THR A 4 19.70 -8.86 55.27
C THR A 4 19.54 -7.61 54.40
N PRO A 5 20.24 -7.46 53.26
CA PRO A 5 20.00 -6.33 52.39
C PRO A 5 18.60 -6.44 51.78
N ALA A 6 17.81 -5.38 51.92
CA ALA A 6 16.55 -5.26 51.21
C ALA A 6 16.81 -5.29 49.70
N ALA A 7 16.09 -6.15 48.98
CA ALA A 7 16.16 -6.20 47.52
C ALA A 7 15.78 -4.80 46.97
N ALA A 8 16.72 -4.18 46.25
CA ALA A 8 16.43 -2.93 45.57
C ALA A 8 15.37 -3.18 44.50
N SER A 9 14.23 -2.48 44.60
CA SER A 9 13.27 -2.44 43.49
C SER A 9 13.99 -1.89 42.25
N PRO A 10 13.85 -2.53 41.07
CA PRO A 10 14.49 -2.02 39.87
C PRO A 10 13.97 -0.61 39.58
N VAL A 11 14.91 0.31 39.31
CA VAL A 11 14.64 1.74 39.04
C VAL A 11 13.89 1.95 37.71
N THR A 12 13.88 0.93 36.86
CA THR A 12 13.21 0.94 35.56
C THR A 12 12.62 -0.43 35.29
N ASP A 13 11.33 -0.50 34.98
CA ASP A 13 10.76 -1.70 34.38
C ASP A 13 11.55 -2.01 33.09
N PRO A 14 11.94 -3.27 32.87
CA PRO A 14 12.43 -3.67 31.55
C PRO A 14 11.32 -3.36 30.55
N VAL A 15 11.69 -2.74 29.42
CA VAL A 15 10.83 -2.70 28.23
C VAL A 15 10.71 -4.14 27.73
N THR A 16 9.92 -4.93 28.44
CA THR A 16 9.56 -6.27 28.03
C THR A 16 8.76 -6.11 26.76
N ARG A 17 9.12 -6.91 25.74
CA ARG A 17 8.35 -7.00 24.50
C ARG A 17 6.90 -7.26 24.90
N ARG A 18 6.05 -6.25 24.73
CA ARG A 18 4.61 -6.44 24.81
C ARG A 18 4.29 -7.57 23.83
N PRO A 19 3.48 -8.57 24.21
CA PRO A 19 2.82 -9.38 23.20
C PRO A 19 2.23 -8.41 22.16
N LEU A 20 2.45 -8.67 20.88
CA LEU A 20 1.79 -7.88 19.85
C LEU A 20 0.30 -8.21 19.97
N ASP A 21 -0.42 -7.38 20.71
CA ASP A 21 -1.87 -7.35 20.68
C ASP A 21 -2.23 -6.82 19.29
N TYR A 22 -2.33 -7.72 18.32
CA TYR A 22 -2.68 -7.36 16.95
C TYR A 22 -4.06 -6.68 16.96
N ALA A 23 -4.12 -5.48 16.40
CA ALA A 23 -5.34 -4.71 16.24
C ALA A 23 -6.27 -5.30 15.16
N CYS A 24 -5.72 -6.06 14.21
CA CYS A 24 -6.51 -6.78 13.19
C CYS A 24 -5.84 -8.10 12.77
N ASP A 25 -6.62 -9.01 12.19
CA ASP A 25 -6.09 -10.26 11.66
C ASP A 25 -5.46 -10.07 10.29
N THR A 26 -6.03 -9.20 9.44
CA THR A 26 -5.51 -8.96 8.09
C THR A 26 -5.60 -7.49 7.72
N LEU A 27 -4.50 -6.94 7.22
CA LEU A 27 -4.44 -5.62 6.63
C LEU A 27 -4.21 -5.76 5.13
N VAL A 28 -5.11 -5.19 4.33
CA VAL A 28 -4.93 -4.99 2.89
C VAL A 28 -4.57 -3.53 2.67
N LEU A 29 -3.35 -3.28 2.19
CA LEU A 29 -2.75 -1.97 2.11
C LEU A 29 -2.52 -1.60 0.65
N GLY A 30 -3.21 -0.56 0.18
CA GLY A 30 -2.93 0.05 -1.12
C GLY A 30 -1.83 1.09 -0.97
N ILE A 31 -0.73 0.93 -1.69
CA ILE A 31 0.39 1.88 -1.70
C ILE A 31 0.42 2.55 -3.07
N GLY A 32 0.79 3.81 -3.10
CA GLY A 32 1.01 4.54 -4.33
C GLY A 32 0.59 5.99 -4.27
N ASN A 33 0.61 6.62 -5.44
CA ASN A 33 0.27 8.03 -5.60
C ASN A 33 -0.71 8.18 -6.76
N LEU A 34 -1.97 8.44 -6.41
CA LEU A 34 -3.04 8.66 -7.39
C LEU A 34 -2.76 9.79 -8.38
N LEU A 35 -1.81 10.68 -8.07
CA LEU A 35 -1.45 11.82 -8.92
C LEU A 35 -0.35 11.49 -9.93
N TRP A 36 0.25 10.29 -9.89
CA TRP A 36 1.40 9.90 -10.73
C TRP A 36 1.10 8.67 -11.59
N SER A 37 0.03 8.76 -12.40
CA SER A 37 -0.32 7.74 -13.39
C SER A 37 -0.38 6.33 -12.82
N ASP A 38 0.37 5.37 -13.36
CA ASP A 38 0.33 3.98 -12.91
C ASP A 38 0.84 3.81 -11.47
N GLU A 39 1.54 4.80 -10.89
CA GLU A 39 1.89 4.80 -9.46
C GLU A 39 0.64 4.75 -8.56
N GLY A 40 -0.51 5.19 -9.05
CA GLY A 40 -1.78 5.10 -8.31
C GLY A 40 -2.37 3.69 -8.23
N PHE A 41 -1.78 2.70 -8.89
CA PHE A 41 -2.39 1.38 -9.06
C PHE A 41 -2.76 0.70 -7.74
N GLY A 42 -1.91 0.72 -6.72
CA GLY A 42 -2.18 0.00 -5.47
C GLY A 42 -3.45 0.49 -4.79
N ILE A 43 -3.68 1.80 -4.80
CA ILE A 43 -4.90 2.43 -4.27
C ILE A 43 -6.09 2.09 -5.17
N ARG A 44 -5.96 2.16 -6.49
CA ARG A 44 -7.04 1.81 -7.43
C ARG A 44 -7.45 0.34 -7.34
N ALA A 45 -6.50 -0.56 -7.12
CA ALA A 45 -6.77 -1.97 -6.90
C ALA A 45 -7.51 -2.20 -5.57
N LEU A 46 -7.13 -1.46 -4.52
CA LEU A 46 -7.82 -1.49 -3.23
C LEU A 46 -9.26 -0.97 -3.33
N GLU A 47 -9.47 0.16 -4.03
CA GLU A 47 -10.80 0.71 -4.33
C GLU A 47 -11.65 -0.30 -5.11
N ALA A 48 -11.09 -0.91 -6.15
CA ALA A 48 -11.78 -1.90 -6.96
C ALA A 48 -12.17 -3.16 -6.16
N LEU A 49 -11.28 -3.61 -5.27
CA LEU A 49 -11.55 -4.71 -4.34
C LEU A 49 -12.72 -4.36 -3.41
N HIS A 50 -12.65 -3.19 -2.77
CA HIS A 50 -13.68 -2.73 -1.82
C HIS A 50 -15.03 -2.44 -2.48
N ALA A 51 -15.03 -1.97 -3.72
CA ALA A 51 -16.24 -1.72 -4.48
C ALA A 51 -17.04 -3.01 -4.76
N GLN A 52 -16.33 -4.13 -4.95
CA GLN A 52 -16.90 -5.41 -5.35
C GLN A 52 -17.09 -6.37 -4.18
N TRP A 53 -16.36 -6.22 -3.08
CA TRP A 53 -16.32 -7.17 -1.98
C TRP A 53 -16.38 -6.47 -0.61
N ARG A 54 -16.98 -7.17 0.35
CA ARG A 54 -16.94 -6.82 1.77
C ARG A 54 -16.29 -7.95 2.56
N PHE A 55 -15.66 -7.59 3.67
CA PHE A 55 -14.93 -8.51 4.52
C PHE A 55 -15.42 -8.41 5.97
N GLY A 56 -15.07 -9.40 6.79
CA GLY A 56 -15.37 -9.39 8.21
C GLY A 56 -14.62 -8.27 8.98
N PRO A 57 -15.02 -7.97 10.22
CA PRO A 57 -14.51 -6.82 10.99
C PRO A 57 -13.02 -6.88 11.35
N GLN A 58 -12.35 -8.02 11.18
CA GLN A 58 -10.92 -8.18 11.45
C GLN A 58 -10.04 -8.00 10.21
N VAL A 59 -10.64 -7.66 9.06
CA VAL A 59 -9.94 -7.33 7.81
C VAL A 59 -10.05 -5.83 7.58
N HIS A 60 -8.91 -5.15 7.60
CA HIS A 60 -8.84 -3.72 7.37
C HIS A 60 -8.33 -3.44 5.96
N LEU A 61 -9.01 -2.55 5.25
CA LEU A 61 -8.56 -2.01 3.96
C LEU A 61 -8.09 -0.59 4.22
N LEU A 62 -6.83 -0.31 3.90
CA LEU A 62 -6.19 0.97 4.19
C LEU A 62 -5.56 1.56 2.94
N ASP A 63 -5.91 2.79 2.61
CA ASP A 63 -5.12 3.63 1.71
C ASP A 63 -3.85 4.06 2.45
N GLY A 64 -2.72 3.47 2.07
CA GLY A 64 -1.41 3.79 2.60
C GLY A 64 -0.75 4.99 1.94
N GLY A 65 -1.24 5.42 0.77
CA GLY A 65 -0.66 6.49 -0.03
C GLY A 65 0.85 6.36 -0.14
N THR A 66 1.51 7.47 0.18
CA THR A 66 2.97 7.59 0.25
C THR A 66 3.47 7.82 1.69
N GLN A 67 2.78 7.27 2.70
CA GLN A 67 2.92 7.67 4.11
C GLN A 67 4.17 7.13 4.83
N GLY A 68 4.93 6.20 4.24
CA GLY A 68 6.18 5.69 4.81
C GLY A 68 6.03 5.25 6.28
N LEU A 69 6.91 5.72 7.18
CA LEU A 69 6.92 5.36 8.60
C LEU A 69 5.62 5.64 9.37
N TYR A 70 4.72 6.49 8.88
CA TYR A 70 3.40 6.66 9.49
C TYR A 70 2.53 5.40 9.39
N LEU A 71 2.86 4.47 8.50
CA LEU A 71 2.19 3.17 8.35
C LEU A 71 2.62 2.14 9.41
N LEU A 72 3.71 2.40 10.14
CA LEU A 72 4.29 1.45 11.09
C LEU A 72 3.30 0.92 12.13
N PRO A 73 2.44 1.73 12.78
CA PRO A 73 1.50 1.22 13.77
C PRO A 73 0.46 0.25 13.18
N TYR A 74 0.08 0.44 11.92
CA TYR A 74 -0.88 -0.42 11.23
C TYR A 74 -0.24 -1.76 10.84
N VAL A 75 1.00 -1.70 10.32
CA VAL A 75 1.78 -2.88 9.97
C VAL A 75 2.07 -3.72 11.22
N GLU A 76 2.60 -3.12 12.29
CA GLU A 76 2.87 -3.81 13.55
C GLU A 76 1.60 -4.40 14.21
N GLY A 77 0.43 -3.80 13.91
CA GLY A 77 -0.86 -4.20 14.44
C GLY A 77 -1.57 -5.31 13.66
N CYS A 78 -1.02 -5.85 12.57
CA CYS A 78 -1.67 -6.89 11.78
C CYS A 78 -0.94 -8.25 11.84
N ARG A 79 -1.70 -9.35 11.80
CA ARG A 79 -1.14 -10.71 11.69
C ARG A 79 -0.75 -11.07 10.27
N ARG A 80 -1.50 -10.58 9.28
CA ARG A 80 -1.24 -10.81 7.86
C ARG A 80 -1.31 -9.50 7.11
N LEU A 81 -0.37 -9.30 6.20
CA LEU A 81 -0.26 -8.08 5.40
C LEU A 81 -0.34 -8.42 3.91
N LEU A 82 -1.33 -7.88 3.22
CA LEU A 82 -1.41 -7.89 1.77
C LEU A 82 -1.17 -6.49 1.24
N VAL A 83 -0.12 -6.30 0.43
CA VAL A 83 0.22 -5.04 -0.21
C VAL A 83 -0.26 -5.06 -1.66
N LEU A 84 -0.82 -3.95 -2.12
CA LEU A 84 -1.13 -3.68 -3.53
C LEU A 84 -0.28 -2.50 -3.98
N ASP A 85 0.49 -2.63 -5.06
CA ASP A 85 1.44 -1.59 -5.50
C ASP A 85 1.78 -1.67 -7.00
N ALA A 86 2.26 -0.58 -7.60
CA ALA A 86 2.89 -0.61 -8.92
C ALA A 86 4.39 -0.84 -8.77
N VAL A 87 4.90 -1.92 -9.35
CA VAL A 87 6.28 -2.37 -9.14
C VAL A 87 6.95 -2.61 -10.48
N ASP A 88 8.13 -2.00 -10.69
CA ASP A 88 8.94 -2.26 -11.87
C ASP A 88 9.66 -3.61 -11.76
N TYR A 89 9.02 -4.66 -12.25
CA TYR A 89 9.57 -6.00 -12.36
C TYR A 89 10.53 -6.16 -13.55
N GLY A 90 10.61 -5.19 -14.48
CA GLY A 90 11.25 -5.35 -15.79
C GLY A 90 10.51 -6.31 -16.72
N LEU A 91 9.20 -6.45 -16.53
CA LEU A 91 8.30 -7.27 -17.34
C LEU A 91 7.54 -6.43 -18.37
N ALA A 92 6.63 -7.04 -19.13
CA ALA A 92 5.73 -6.31 -20.02
C ALA A 92 4.72 -5.48 -19.19
N PRO A 93 4.41 -4.22 -19.57
CA PRO A 93 3.41 -3.42 -18.88
C PRO A 93 2.07 -4.14 -18.70
N GLY A 94 1.44 -3.96 -17.54
CA GLY A 94 0.22 -4.65 -17.15
C GLY A 94 0.43 -6.07 -16.62
N SER A 95 1.66 -6.60 -16.62
CA SER A 95 1.93 -7.90 -15.99
C SER A 95 1.64 -7.83 -14.49
N VAL A 96 0.70 -8.65 -14.02
CA VAL A 96 0.39 -8.82 -12.60
C VAL A 96 1.29 -9.92 -12.03
N ASN A 97 1.98 -9.62 -10.94
CA ASN A 97 2.86 -10.55 -10.26
C ASN A 97 2.52 -10.64 -8.77
N VAL A 98 2.76 -11.81 -8.19
CA VAL A 98 2.53 -12.07 -6.76
C VAL A 98 3.84 -12.46 -6.11
N VAL A 99 4.21 -11.73 -5.06
CA VAL A 99 5.41 -11.97 -4.25
C VAL A 99 4.97 -12.31 -2.82
N ARG A 100 5.65 -13.23 -2.14
CA ARG A 100 5.28 -13.72 -0.81
C ARG A 100 6.45 -13.69 0.17
N ASP A 101 6.13 -13.41 1.42
CA ASP A 101 6.99 -13.54 2.60
C ASP A 101 8.37 -12.90 2.44
N ASP A 102 9.45 -13.68 2.56
CA ASP A 102 10.83 -13.20 2.52
C ASP A 102 11.21 -12.54 1.19
N ASP A 103 10.49 -12.86 0.10
CA ASP A 103 10.70 -12.23 -1.19
C ASP A 103 10.11 -10.81 -1.21
N VAL A 104 9.13 -10.48 -0.36
CA VAL A 104 8.48 -9.15 -0.37
C VAL A 104 9.49 -8.04 -0.05
N PRO A 105 10.26 -8.08 1.06
CA PRO A 105 11.32 -7.11 1.31
C PRO A 105 12.36 -7.05 0.17
N ALA A 106 12.76 -8.20 -0.36
CA ALA A 106 13.75 -8.27 -1.43
C ALA A 106 13.26 -7.55 -2.70
N PHE A 107 11.99 -7.73 -3.07
CA PHE A 107 11.42 -7.14 -4.28
C PHE A 107 11.26 -5.63 -4.20
N MET A 108 10.90 -5.05 -3.06
CA MET A 108 10.82 -3.58 -2.96
C MET A 108 12.17 -2.91 -2.63
N GLY A 109 13.26 -3.66 -2.43
CA GLY A 109 14.61 -3.14 -2.24
C GLY A 109 15.53 -3.21 -3.47
N ALA A 110 15.22 -4.03 -4.49
CA ALA A 110 16.21 -4.46 -5.50
C ALA A 110 16.29 -3.64 -6.80
N LYS A 111 15.40 -2.67 -7.07
CA LYS A 111 15.39 -1.91 -8.35
C LYS A 111 15.21 -0.40 -8.13
N LYS A 112 15.28 0.40 -9.20
CA LYS A 112 15.03 1.86 -9.18
C LYS A 112 13.58 2.10 -8.73
N MET A 113 13.40 2.16 -7.42
CA MET A 113 12.10 2.23 -6.77
C MET A 113 11.65 3.68 -6.65
N SER A 114 10.34 3.91 -6.73
CA SER A 114 9.77 5.22 -6.39
C SER A 114 10.05 5.54 -4.92
N LEU A 115 10.09 6.83 -4.56
CA LEU A 115 10.45 7.31 -3.22
C LEU A 115 9.60 6.67 -2.10
N HIS A 116 8.32 6.42 -2.37
CA HIS A 116 7.42 5.83 -1.39
C HIS A 116 7.63 4.31 -1.20
N GLN A 117 8.16 3.60 -2.20
CA GLN A 117 8.52 2.17 -2.08
C GLN A 117 9.75 1.99 -1.18
N THR A 118 10.72 2.90 -1.27
CA THR A 118 11.85 2.96 -0.32
C THR A 118 11.32 3.21 1.10
N GLY A 119 10.37 4.13 1.25
CA GLY A 119 9.73 4.41 2.54
C GLY A 119 8.99 3.21 3.14
N PHE A 120 8.37 2.36 2.33
CA PHE A 120 7.69 1.17 2.86
C PHE A 120 8.65 0.04 3.24
N GLN A 121 9.79 -0.11 2.56
CA GLN A 121 10.84 -1.02 3.01
C GLN A 121 11.35 -0.67 4.41
N GLU A 122 11.53 0.62 4.69
CA GLU A 122 11.91 1.09 6.03
C GLU A 122 10.85 0.71 7.07
N VAL A 123 9.56 0.78 6.73
CA VAL A 123 8.47 0.32 7.61
C VAL A 123 8.62 -1.15 7.97
N LEU A 124 8.78 -2.03 6.98
CA LEU A 124 8.93 -3.47 7.21
C LEU A 124 10.17 -3.80 8.03
N ALA A 125 11.30 -3.13 7.74
CA ALA A 125 12.55 -3.30 8.47
C ALA A 125 12.41 -2.87 9.94
N VAL A 126 11.83 -1.69 10.20
CA VAL A 126 11.62 -1.17 11.55
C VAL A 126 10.62 -2.03 12.33
N ALA A 127 9.52 -2.47 11.70
CA ALA A 127 8.56 -3.38 12.30
C ALA A 127 9.25 -4.70 12.72
N GLY A 128 10.07 -5.28 11.84
CA GLY A 128 10.84 -6.49 12.11
C GLY A 128 11.81 -6.33 13.29
N LEU A 129 12.52 -5.19 13.38
CA LEU A 129 13.40 -4.85 14.50
C LEU A 129 12.63 -4.70 15.82
N ARG A 130 11.42 -4.16 15.77
CA ARG A 130 10.52 -3.98 16.92
C ARG A 130 9.77 -5.26 17.33
N GLY A 131 9.97 -6.34 16.57
CA GLY A 131 9.50 -7.68 16.92
C GLY A 131 8.21 -8.10 16.21
N TRP A 132 7.74 -7.33 15.22
CA TRP A 132 6.65 -7.76 14.35
C TRP A 132 7.01 -9.06 13.62
N ARG A 133 6.13 -10.05 13.72
CA ARG A 133 6.27 -11.39 13.14
C ARG A 133 4.92 -11.77 12.52
N PRO A 134 4.62 -11.30 11.30
CA PRO A 134 3.38 -11.66 10.64
C PRO A 134 3.34 -13.17 10.38
N GLU A 135 2.14 -13.74 10.32
CA GLU A 135 1.90 -15.11 9.88
C GLU A 135 2.06 -15.25 8.37
N ALA A 136 1.78 -14.18 7.62
CA ALA A 136 1.92 -14.14 6.18
C ALA A 136 2.10 -12.69 5.69
N VAL A 137 2.94 -12.50 4.68
CA VAL A 137 3.04 -11.25 3.93
C VAL A 137 2.95 -11.56 2.45
N ALA A 138 2.17 -10.78 1.70
CA ALA A 138 2.14 -10.88 0.25
C ALA A 138 2.03 -9.51 -0.40
N LEU A 139 2.48 -9.45 -1.65
CA LEU A 139 2.39 -8.29 -2.52
C LEU A 139 1.77 -8.74 -3.85
N VAL A 140 0.67 -8.11 -4.23
CA VAL A 140 0.14 -8.15 -5.60
C VAL A 140 0.57 -6.86 -6.27
N GLY A 141 1.52 -6.96 -7.20
CA GLY A 141 1.99 -5.80 -7.93
C GLY A 141 1.76 -5.87 -9.42
N VAL A 142 1.67 -4.71 -10.07
CA VAL A 142 1.60 -4.60 -11.53
C VAL A 142 2.86 -3.95 -12.08
N GLN A 143 3.32 -4.42 -13.23
CA GLN A 143 4.31 -3.71 -14.03
C GLN A 143 3.67 -2.43 -14.62
N PRO A 144 4.16 -1.22 -14.26
CA PRO A 144 3.63 0.02 -14.83
C PRO A 144 4.03 0.18 -16.31
N ALA A 145 3.22 0.93 -17.05
CA ALA A 145 3.53 1.42 -18.40
C ALA A 145 4.09 2.85 -18.36
N MET A 146 3.55 3.69 -17.47
CA MET A 146 3.93 5.10 -17.31
C MET A 146 3.95 5.48 -15.83
N LEU A 147 5.10 5.98 -15.35
CA LEU A 147 5.24 6.54 -14.00
C LEU A 147 5.46 8.06 -14.01
N GLU A 148 5.86 8.63 -15.15
CA GLU A 148 6.28 10.03 -15.26
C GLU A 148 5.19 10.92 -15.90
N ASP A 149 3.95 10.82 -15.43
CA ASP A 149 2.84 11.70 -15.85
C ASP A 149 2.15 12.30 -14.62
N TYR A 150 2.57 13.50 -14.22
CA TYR A 150 1.95 14.22 -13.10
C TYR A 150 0.53 14.67 -13.43
N GLY A 151 -0.38 14.41 -12.50
CA GLY A 151 -1.83 14.49 -12.71
C GLY A 151 -2.38 13.35 -13.56
N GLY A 152 -1.56 12.34 -13.90
CA GLY A 152 -1.90 11.14 -14.66
C GLY A 152 -2.88 10.23 -13.96
N SER A 153 -3.86 9.71 -14.70
CA SER A 153 -4.58 8.49 -14.27
C SER A 153 -3.81 7.25 -14.72
N LEU A 154 -4.29 6.07 -14.32
CA LEU A 154 -3.80 4.80 -14.84
C LEU A 154 -3.85 4.79 -16.37
N THR A 155 -2.83 4.21 -16.98
CA THR A 155 -2.86 3.87 -18.40
C THR A 155 -3.92 2.81 -18.67
N ASP A 156 -4.47 2.77 -19.88
CA ASP A 156 -5.47 1.75 -20.26
C ASP A 156 -4.96 0.32 -20.05
N THR A 157 -3.64 0.11 -20.22
CA THR A 157 -3.00 -1.20 -20.01
C THR A 157 -3.07 -1.62 -18.55
N VAL A 158 -2.67 -0.74 -17.62
CA VAL A 158 -2.68 -1.04 -16.19
C VAL A 158 -4.10 -1.05 -15.62
N LYS A 159 -4.96 -0.13 -16.08
CA LYS A 159 -6.38 -0.12 -15.72
C LYS A 159 -7.10 -1.40 -16.14
N GLY A 160 -6.79 -1.91 -17.32
CA GLY A 160 -7.38 -3.14 -17.86
C GLY A 160 -7.08 -4.40 -17.03
N VAL A 161 -6.03 -4.39 -16.21
CA VAL A 161 -5.63 -5.54 -15.38
C VAL A 161 -6.06 -5.43 -13.91
N LEU A 162 -6.77 -4.37 -13.52
CA LEU A 162 -7.36 -4.26 -12.17
C LEU A 162 -8.20 -5.49 -11.79
N PRO A 163 -9.06 -6.06 -12.68
CA PRO A 163 -9.80 -7.28 -12.33
C PRO A 163 -8.89 -8.48 -12.02
N ALA A 164 -7.78 -8.63 -12.74
CA ALA A 164 -6.82 -9.71 -12.50
C ALA A 164 -6.08 -9.52 -11.17
N ALA A 165 -5.72 -8.29 -10.82
CA ALA A 165 -5.12 -7.97 -9.53
C ALA A 165 -6.08 -8.21 -8.35
N VAL A 166 -7.34 -7.80 -8.49
CA VAL A 166 -8.41 -8.07 -7.50
C VAL A 166 -8.60 -9.58 -7.32
N ALA A 167 -8.62 -10.35 -8.42
CA ALA A 167 -8.73 -11.80 -8.35
C ALA A 167 -7.52 -12.44 -7.64
N ALA A 168 -6.30 -11.96 -7.91
CA ALA A 168 -5.10 -12.43 -7.22
C ALA A 168 -5.14 -12.12 -5.70
N ALA A 169 -5.56 -10.90 -5.34
CA ALA A 169 -5.74 -10.49 -3.95
C ALA A 169 -6.77 -11.37 -3.23
N LEU A 170 -7.94 -11.62 -3.84
CA LEU A 170 -8.96 -12.51 -3.28
C LEU A 170 -8.46 -13.95 -3.12
N GLY A 171 -7.67 -14.45 -4.07
CA GLY A 171 -7.03 -15.77 -3.97
C GLY A 171 -6.13 -15.88 -2.74
N LEU A 172 -5.26 -14.89 -2.53
CA LEU A 172 -4.38 -14.83 -1.35
C LEU A 172 -5.17 -14.72 -0.04
N LEU A 173 -6.20 -13.88 -0.01
CA LEU A 173 -7.08 -13.74 1.15
C LEU A 173 -7.79 -15.06 1.47
N ALA A 174 -8.29 -15.77 0.45
CA ALA A 174 -8.91 -17.08 0.63
C ALA A 174 -7.90 -18.14 1.12
N GLU A 175 -6.66 -18.14 0.62
CA GLU A 175 -5.56 -18.98 1.12
C GLU A 175 -5.31 -18.74 2.62
N TRP A 176 -5.48 -17.50 3.10
CA TRP A 176 -5.36 -17.11 4.51
C TRP A 176 -6.62 -17.37 5.34
N GLY A 177 -7.65 -17.99 4.76
CA GLY A 177 -8.92 -18.26 5.44
C GLY A 177 -9.81 -17.01 5.62
N VAL A 178 -9.54 -15.92 4.91
CA VAL A 178 -10.36 -14.72 4.93
C VAL A 178 -11.56 -14.92 4.01
N ALA A 179 -12.77 -14.85 4.58
CA ALA A 179 -14.00 -14.87 3.82
C ALA A 179 -14.27 -13.49 3.18
N ALA A 180 -14.52 -13.49 1.88
CA ALA A 180 -14.95 -12.31 1.12
C ALA A 180 -16.40 -12.52 0.65
N GLU A 181 -17.25 -11.52 0.83
CA GLU A 181 -18.63 -11.55 0.37
C GLU A 181 -18.82 -10.55 -0.77
N PRO A 182 -19.38 -10.95 -1.92
CA PRO A 182 -19.66 -10.03 -3.01
C PRO A 182 -20.64 -8.94 -2.57
N ARG A 183 -20.38 -7.70 -2.97
CA ARG A 183 -21.31 -6.58 -2.80
C ARG A 183 -22.36 -6.60 -3.91
N THR A 184 -23.60 -6.29 -3.54
CA THR A 184 -24.71 -6.09 -4.50
C THR A 184 -24.91 -4.62 -4.87
N ALA A 185 -24.26 -3.70 -4.14
CA ALA A 185 -24.28 -2.27 -4.38
C ALA A 185 -22.92 -1.66 -4.00
N PRO A 186 -22.53 -0.51 -4.59
CA PRO A 186 -21.30 0.19 -4.23
C PRO A 186 -21.25 0.56 -2.72
N PRO A 187 -20.05 0.75 -2.15
CA PRO A 187 -19.89 1.24 -0.78
C PRO A 187 -20.62 2.57 -0.54
N ALA A 188 -21.12 2.75 0.68
CA ALA A 188 -21.71 4.02 1.09
C ALA A 188 -20.63 5.13 1.10
N ALA A 189 -21.07 6.40 1.10
CA ALA A 189 -20.15 7.53 0.98
C ALA A 189 -19.13 7.62 2.15
N ASP A 190 -19.54 7.19 3.34
CA ASP A 190 -18.73 7.12 4.56
C ASP A 190 -17.86 5.85 4.65
N GLU A 191 -18.10 4.86 3.79
CA GLU A 191 -17.26 3.66 3.66
C GLU A 191 -16.16 3.82 2.59
N ARG A 192 -16.12 4.94 1.88
CA ARG A 192 -15.13 5.14 0.80
C ARG A 192 -13.71 5.15 1.36
N ILE A 193 -12.81 4.49 0.63
CA ILE A 193 -11.38 4.45 0.94
C ILE A 193 -10.73 5.82 0.70
N THR A 194 -11.09 6.47 -0.41
CA THR A 194 -10.54 7.76 -0.82
C THR A 194 -11.63 8.83 -0.90
N LEU A 195 -11.21 10.08 -1.06
CA LEU A 195 -12.12 11.21 -1.26
C LEU A 195 -12.90 11.06 -2.56
N ALA A 196 -14.16 11.48 -2.57
CA ALA A 196 -15.02 11.40 -3.76
C ALA A 196 -14.45 12.14 -4.99
N SER A 197 -13.68 13.22 -4.77
CA SER A 197 -13.00 13.96 -5.83
C SER A 197 -11.80 13.23 -6.44
N LEU A 198 -11.32 12.17 -5.78
CA LEU A 198 -10.21 11.34 -6.24
C LEU A 198 -10.69 10.04 -6.89
N ASP A 199 -12.00 9.77 -6.92
CA ASP A 199 -12.58 8.63 -7.64
C ASP A 199 -12.17 8.69 -9.12
N ILE A 200 -11.88 7.54 -9.73
CA ILE A 200 -11.28 7.44 -11.06
C ILE A 200 -12.14 8.09 -12.15
N VAL A 201 -13.47 8.03 -12.01
CA VAL A 201 -14.41 8.59 -13.00
C VAL A 201 -14.34 10.12 -13.03
N PRO A 202 -14.61 10.86 -11.94
CA PRO A 202 -14.45 12.31 -11.94
C PRO A 202 -13.00 12.74 -12.17
N TYR A 203 -12.02 12.00 -11.63
CA TYR A 203 -10.60 12.32 -11.81
C TYR A 203 -10.21 12.36 -13.29
N GLU A 204 -10.66 11.40 -14.09
CA GLU A 204 -10.38 11.35 -15.53
C GLU A 204 -11.23 12.35 -16.32
N ALA A 205 -12.51 12.49 -15.99
CA ALA A 205 -13.44 13.36 -16.73
C ALA A 205 -13.15 14.85 -16.53
N GLU A 206 -12.66 15.23 -15.34
CA GLU A 206 -12.37 16.61 -14.96
C GLU A 206 -10.87 16.94 -15.05
N ARG A 207 -10.05 15.99 -15.54
CA ARG A 207 -8.60 16.18 -15.70
C ARG A 207 -8.32 17.33 -16.69
N PRO A 208 -7.66 18.43 -16.26
CA PRO A 208 -7.29 19.50 -17.17
C PRO A 208 -6.25 19.04 -18.21
N SER A 209 -6.28 19.66 -19.39
CA SER A 209 -5.27 19.45 -20.42
C SER A 209 -3.88 19.87 -19.90
N ALA A 210 -2.82 19.33 -20.52
CA ALA A 210 -1.44 19.73 -20.18
C ALA A 210 -1.17 21.22 -20.45
N GLU A 211 -1.93 21.85 -21.34
CA GLU A 211 -1.86 23.29 -21.60
C GLU A 211 -2.50 24.11 -20.47
N ALA A 212 -3.62 23.64 -19.92
CA ALA A 212 -4.33 24.31 -18.83
C ALA A 212 -3.68 24.08 -17.46
N ALA A 213 -3.05 22.91 -17.27
CA ALA A 213 -2.31 22.53 -16.07
C ALA A 213 -0.96 21.94 -16.47
N TRP A 214 0.07 22.79 -16.46
CA TRP A 214 1.42 22.42 -16.88
C TRP A 214 2.02 21.33 -15.98
N ARG A 215 2.60 20.28 -16.59
CA ARG A 215 3.00 19.03 -15.91
C ARG A 215 4.50 18.85 -15.73
N LEU A 216 5.30 19.64 -16.45
CA LEU A 216 6.75 19.45 -16.52
C LEU A 216 7.51 20.27 -15.47
N GLY A 217 6.81 21.12 -14.69
CA GLY A 217 7.39 22.07 -13.74
C GLY A 217 7.46 23.49 -14.29
N ASP A 218 7.76 24.49 -13.47
CA ASP A 218 7.67 25.89 -13.91
C ASP A 218 8.78 26.27 -14.90
N ALA A 219 8.40 26.79 -16.07
CA ALA A 219 9.29 27.17 -17.17
C ALA A 219 10.36 28.22 -16.79
N ARG A 220 10.19 28.94 -15.67
CA ARG A 220 11.24 29.85 -15.14
C ARG A 220 12.42 29.11 -14.52
N PHE A 221 12.21 27.86 -14.11
CA PHE A 221 13.19 27.02 -13.41
C PHE A 221 13.72 25.89 -14.28
N LEU A 222 12.95 25.49 -15.30
CA LEU A 222 13.40 24.60 -16.34
C LEU A 222 14.08 25.45 -17.41
N ASN A 223 15.37 25.24 -17.61
CA ASN A 223 16.19 25.94 -18.61
C ASN A 223 15.81 25.54 -20.06
N GLU A 224 14.52 25.49 -20.38
CA GLU A 224 14.01 25.35 -21.74
C GLU A 224 14.08 26.72 -22.43
N GLY A 225 15.31 27.19 -22.62
CA GLY A 225 15.60 28.28 -23.52
C GLY A 225 15.37 27.82 -24.96
N VAL A 226 14.49 28.52 -25.65
CA VAL A 226 14.59 28.90 -27.06
C VAL A 226 15.64 28.11 -27.86
N ALA A 227 15.17 27.15 -28.66
CA ALA A 227 15.85 26.69 -29.87
C ALA A 227 14.81 26.61 -31.00
#